data_AF-A0A6G6JZT7-F1
#
_entry.id   AF-A0A6G6JZT7-F1
#
_cell.length_a   1.000
_cell.length_b   1.000
_cell.length_c   1.000
_cell.angle_alpha   90.00
_cell.angle_beta   90.00
_cell.angle_gamma   90.00
#
_symmetry.space_group_name_H-M   'P 1'
#
loop_
_entity.id
_entity.type
_entity.pdbx_description
1 polymer ?
#
loop_
_entity_poly.entity_id
_entity_poly.type
_entity_poly.pdbx_seq_one_letter_code
_entity_poly.pdbx_strand_id
1 'polypeptide(L)'
;MSTLRLFPGIGLLTAVLLFTQSPVLRAADATLALDLGSGVKLDLVLIPTGGFMQGSPASEPERGADEAQRFVHLSKEYYIGKTAVTRAQWERFAAETGYRTEAESGPSGGFGWDGKALTQRKEFTWRNPGFPQDGSHPVTIITYPDAEAFCKWLTKKTGRKISLPTETQWEYACRAGATTAWHSESDDPAASNEVAWHKGNAGNATHPAASTKANGWGLHIGGNVAEWCQDWYAPYENGPLTDPLQTNQNLSDKPRRVLRGGSWNRDAKNTRSAARFRADPQSRNADIGFRIVAATVVTPVAAPASDAPLLPRSQPSASTSPDSSPGTPSPSAPDGGHAGSAPEKPGTWVDALIGFVCCLGFPLAILGGLIYFIVKKTTASAKSAAAYGAAGTTAKAMADALSKPSVMRGMPKLRIVDDGFWMLLDVLPNTDIDYLFRPRGGMEARGTISYQPGPEGHFVYTGVRPESVRVVSAGGVPMDDVFTGGSSSSSPDNRLDDDNRPPRYPSAY
;
A
#
# COMPACT_ATOMS: atom_id res chain seq x y z
N MET A 1 -11.08 81.19 15.95
CA MET A 1 -10.53 79.87 16.26
C MET A 1 -11.67 78.86 16.18
N SER A 2 -11.58 77.70 15.51
CA SER A 2 -10.62 77.25 14.49
C SER A 2 -11.33 76.18 13.64
N THR A 3 -10.95 76.05 12.38
CA THR A 3 -11.45 75.01 11.47
C THR A 3 -10.95 73.63 11.88
N LEU A 4 -11.78 72.59 11.74
CA LEU A 4 -11.30 71.23 11.49
C LEU A 4 -12.27 70.47 10.57
N ARG A 5 -11.73 69.51 9.81
CA ARG A 5 -12.27 69.03 8.54
C ARG A 5 -13.01 67.70 8.67
N LEU A 6 -14.02 67.48 7.82
CA LEU A 6 -14.56 66.15 7.53
C LEU A 6 -13.48 65.23 6.94
N PHE A 7 -13.46 63.98 7.40
CA PHE A 7 -12.97 62.83 6.63
C PHE A 7 -14.14 61.88 6.38
N PRO A 8 -14.53 61.60 5.12
CA PRO A 8 -15.42 60.49 4.82
C PRO A 8 -14.63 59.19 4.84
N GLY A 9 -14.93 58.30 5.78
CA GLY A 9 -14.40 56.95 5.79
C GLY A 9 -14.93 56.16 4.59
N ILE A 10 -14.03 55.66 3.74
CA ILE A 10 -14.39 54.82 2.60
C ILE A 10 -14.81 53.45 3.13
N GLY A 11 -16.12 53.16 3.08
CA GLY A 11 -16.64 51.82 3.33
C GLY A 11 -16.27 50.89 2.17
N LEU A 12 -15.17 50.15 2.32
CA LEU A 12 -14.75 49.17 1.32
C LEU A 12 -15.66 47.94 1.40
N LEU A 13 -16.63 47.86 0.49
CA LEU A 13 -17.52 46.72 0.35
C LEU A 13 -16.73 45.52 -0.19
N THR A 14 -16.22 44.66 0.69
CA THR A 14 -15.47 43.46 0.29
C THR A 14 -16.43 42.41 -0.29
N ALA A 15 -16.60 42.44 -1.61
CA ALA A 15 -17.36 41.42 -2.33
C ALA A 15 -16.71 40.05 -2.13
N VAL A 16 -17.45 39.14 -1.50
CA VAL A 16 -17.00 37.79 -1.18
C VAL A 16 -16.99 36.93 -2.44
N LEU A 17 -15.81 36.69 -3.01
CA LEU A 17 -15.58 35.60 -3.97
C LEU A 17 -15.36 34.28 -3.22
N LEU A 18 -16.44 33.78 -2.61
CA LEU A 18 -16.53 32.36 -2.28
C LEU A 18 -16.49 31.59 -3.60
N PHE A 19 -15.41 30.87 -3.86
CA PHE A 19 -15.42 29.77 -4.83
C PHE A 19 -16.27 28.63 -4.26
N THR A 20 -17.59 28.82 -4.24
CA THR A 20 -18.52 27.70 -4.20
C THR A 20 -18.32 26.94 -5.51
N GLN A 21 -17.55 25.85 -5.48
CA GLN A 21 -17.64 24.85 -6.52
C GLN A 21 -19.07 24.31 -6.49
N SER A 22 -19.91 24.82 -7.40
CA SER A 22 -21.28 24.37 -7.53
C SER A 22 -21.29 22.85 -7.71
N PRO A 23 -22.06 22.07 -6.93
CA PRO A 23 -22.11 20.61 -7.04
C PRO A 23 -22.96 20.21 -8.26
N VAL A 24 -22.48 20.56 -9.44
CA VAL A 24 -23.15 20.31 -10.72
C VAL A 24 -22.51 19.07 -11.35
N LEU A 25 -23.33 18.01 -11.46
CA LEU A 25 -23.06 16.76 -12.18
C LEU A 25 -21.92 15.87 -11.62
N ARG A 26 -22.19 15.18 -10.50
CA ARG A 26 -21.48 13.93 -10.13
C ARG A 26 -22.41 12.77 -9.69
N ALA A 27 -23.70 12.85 -10.00
CA ALA A 27 -24.69 11.86 -9.57
C ALA A 27 -24.85 10.64 -10.51
N ALA A 28 -24.28 10.68 -11.71
CA ALA A 28 -24.56 9.71 -12.77
C ALA A 28 -23.91 8.32 -12.59
N ASP A 29 -22.86 8.21 -11.78
CA ASP A 29 -21.99 7.02 -11.70
C ASP A 29 -21.61 6.66 -10.25
N ALA A 30 -22.47 6.99 -9.26
CA ALA A 30 -22.19 6.70 -7.85
C ALA A 30 -22.17 5.19 -7.53
N THR A 31 -22.79 4.36 -8.37
CA THR A 31 -22.86 2.90 -8.20
C THR A 31 -22.71 2.18 -9.54
N LEU A 32 -21.98 1.06 -9.54
CA LEU A 32 -21.76 0.20 -10.70
C LEU A 32 -22.27 -1.21 -10.40
N ALA A 33 -23.17 -1.74 -11.22
CA ALA A 33 -23.61 -3.13 -11.13
C ALA A 33 -22.92 -3.98 -12.22
N LEU A 34 -22.11 -4.96 -11.82
CA LEU A 34 -21.52 -5.94 -12.73
C LEU A 34 -22.45 -7.14 -12.88
N ASP A 35 -22.73 -7.55 -14.12
CA ASP A 35 -23.54 -8.73 -14.43
C ASP A 35 -22.66 -10.00 -14.47
N LEU A 36 -22.97 -10.97 -13.59
CA LEU A 36 -22.29 -12.26 -13.50
C LEU A 36 -23.09 -13.38 -14.22
N GLY A 37 -24.17 -13.01 -14.91
CA GLY A 37 -25.06 -13.90 -15.65
C GLY A 37 -26.15 -14.54 -14.78
N SER A 38 -27.19 -15.04 -15.44
CA SER A 38 -28.36 -15.69 -14.80
C SER A 38 -29.03 -14.83 -13.71
N GLY A 39 -29.05 -13.52 -13.88
CA GLY A 39 -29.68 -12.57 -12.95
C GLY A 39 -28.85 -12.23 -11.70
N VAL A 40 -27.67 -12.82 -11.52
CA VAL A 40 -26.78 -12.50 -10.40
C VAL A 40 -25.94 -11.27 -10.72
N LYS A 41 -26.00 -10.27 -9.84
CA LYS A 41 -25.22 -9.04 -9.95
C LYS A 41 -24.24 -8.89 -8.78
N LEU A 42 -23.20 -8.10 -9.00
CA LEU A 42 -22.29 -7.61 -7.97
C LEU A 42 -22.32 -6.08 -8.04
N ASP A 43 -22.87 -5.44 -7.01
CA ASP A 43 -22.98 -3.98 -6.91
C ASP A 43 -21.74 -3.40 -6.24
N LEU A 44 -21.23 -2.30 -6.79
CA LEU A 44 -20.11 -1.52 -6.28
C LEU A 44 -20.51 -0.07 -6.07
N VAL A 45 -19.82 0.63 -5.17
CA VAL A 45 -19.93 2.07 -4.93
C VAL A 45 -18.67 2.78 -5.43
N LEU A 46 -18.82 3.95 -6.05
CA LEU A 46 -17.70 4.81 -6.43
C LEU A 46 -17.09 5.48 -5.20
N ILE A 47 -15.80 5.26 -4.98
CA ILE A 47 -15.03 5.86 -3.91
C ILE A 47 -14.21 7.04 -4.48
N PRO A 48 -14.38 8.28 -3.94
CA PRO A 48 -13.67 9.46 -4.44
C PRO A 48 -12.19 9.44 -4.09
N THR A 49 -11.41 10.32 -4.71
CA THR A 49 -10.05 10.64 -4.24
C THR A 49 -10.10 11.36 -2.89
N GLY A 50 -9.02 11.27 -2.10
CA GLY A 50 -8.94 11.99 -0.84
C GLY A 50 -7.78 11.58 0.05
N GLY A 51 -7.49 12.41 1.05
CA GLY A 51 -6.54 12.11 2.12
C GLY A 51 -7.24 11.69 3.39
N PHE A 52 -6.64 10.76 4.15
CA PHE A 52 -7.11 10.38 5.48
C PHE A 52 -5.96 9.92 6.39
N MET A 53 -6.25 9.80 7.68
CA MET A 53 -5.35 9.15 8.63
C MET A 53 -5.65 7.66 8.68
N GLN A 54 -4.74 6.85 8.15
CA GLN A 54 -4.78 5.39 8.23
C GLN A 54 -4.22 4.93 9.59
N GLY A 55 -4.77 3.85 10.15
CA GLY A 55 -4.42 3.35 11.48
C GLY A 55 -5.23 4.04 12.59
N SER A 56 -4.83 3.82 13.85
CA SER A 56 -5.50 4.35 15.04
C SER A 56 -4.59 5.32 15.81
N PRO A 57 -5.13 6.41 16.40
CA PRO A 57 -4.38 7.26 17.31
C PRO A 57 -3.95 6.46 18.55
N ALA A 58 -2.84 6.85 19.18
CA ALA A 58 -2.29 6.11 20.33
C ALA A 58 -3.25 6.00 21.54
N SER A 59 -4.26 6.87 21.61
CA SER A 59 -5.32 6.90 22.62
C SER A 59 -6.57 6.06 22.28
N GLU A 60 -6.66 5.46 21.10
CA GLU A 60 -7.82 4.64 20.72
C GLU A 60 -7.87 3.36 21.60
N PRO A 61 -8.96 3.11 22.35
CA PRO A 61 -9.09 1.90 23.15
C PRO A 61 -8.96 0.63 22.31
N GLU A 62 -8.32 -0.39 22.87
CA GLU A 62 -8.16 -1.71 22.24
C GLU A 62 -7.45 -1.72 20.86
N ARG A 63 -6.68 -0.67 20.54
CA ARG A 63 -5.80 -0.63 19.36
C ARG A 63 -4.72 -1.71 19.36
N GLY A 64 -4.44 -2.26 18.18
CA GLY A 64 -3.27 -3.09 17.90
C GLY A 64 -1.97 -2.27 17.91
N ALA A 65 -0.85 -2.94 18.20
CA ALA A 65 0.48 -2.30 18.19
C ALA A 65 0.92 -1.88 16.77
N ASP A 66 0.45 -2.61 15.75
CA ASP A 66 0.73 -2.47 14.32
C ASP A 66 -0.18 -1.46 13.59
N GLU A 67 -1.05 -0.76 14.32
CA GLU A 67 -2.00 0.23 13.82
C GLU A 67 -1.48 1.68 13.94
N ALA A 68 -0.17 1.91 13.83
CA ALA A 68 0.41 3.25 13.99
C ALA A 68 -0.17 4.27 12.99
N GLN A 69 -0.60 5.44 13.46
CA GLN A 69 -1.30 6.38 12.59
C GLN A 69 -0.38 7.04 11.54
N ARG A 70 -0.80 7.08 10.28
CA ARG A 70 -0.08 7.74 9.18
C ARG A 70 -1.04 8.44 8.20
N PHE A 71 -0.58 9.53 7.57
CA PHE A 71 -1.36 10.20 6.54
C PHE A 71 -1.22 9.47 5.19
N VAL A 72 -2.34 9.18 4.53
CA VAL A 72 -2.34 8.55 3.21
C VAL A 72 -3.32 9.26 2.28
N HIS A 73 -2.91 9.45 1.03
CA HIS A 73 -3.71 10.01 -0.05
C HIS A 73 -4.01 8.96 -1.12
N LEU A 74 -5.28 8.81 -1.48
CA LEU A 74 -5.71 8.05 -2.65
C LEU A 74 -5.91 9.01 -3.83
N SER A 75 -5.04 8.92 -4.83
CA SER A 75 -4.99 9.84 -5.96
C SER A 75 -5.97 9.49 -7.09
N LYS A 76 -6.58 8.31 -7.02
CA LYS A 76 -7.48 7.77 -8.04
C LYS A 76 -8.77 7.26 -7.43
N GLU A 77 -9.85 7.53 -8.15
CA GLU A 77 -11.16 6.97 -7.88
C GLU A 77 -11.20 5.50 -8.28
N TYR A 78 -11.99 4.72 -7.55
CA TYR A 78 -12.19 3.30 -7.80
C TYR A 78 -13.58 2.91 -7.33
N TYR A 79 -14.16 1.92 -7.97
CA TYR A 79 -15.35 1.26 -7.45
C TYR A 79 -14.92 0.19 -6.43
N ILE A 80 -15.65 0.02 -5.32
CA ILE A 80 -15.48 -1.10 -4.39
C ILE A 80 -16.80 -1.82 -4.18
N GLY A 81 -16.77 -3.16 -4.07
CA GLY A 81 -17.95 -3.97 -3.80
C GLY A 81 -18.71 -3.47 -2.58
N LYS A 82 -20.04 -3.28 -2.74
CA LYS A 82 -20.94 -2.81 -1.67
C LYS A 82 -20.93 -3.74 -0.46
N THR A 83 -20.72 -5.03 -0.72
CA THR A 83 -20.59 -6.12 0.24
C THR A 83 -19.34 -6.95 -0.07
N ALA A 84 -19.00 -7.89 0.81
CA ALA A 84 -18.16 -9.04 0.44
C ALA A 84 -18.82 -9.85 -0.71
N VAL A 85 -18.00 -10.60 -1.47
CA VAL A 85 -18.48 -11.45 -2.56
C VAL A 85 -19.37 -12.55 -1.99
N THR A 86 -20.59 -12.68 -2.51
CA THR A 86 -21.56 -13.65 -2.00
C THR A 86 -21.38 -15.04 -2.60
N ARG A 87 -21.98 -16.06 -1.98
CA ARG A 87 -21.98 -17.43 -2.50
C ARG A 87 -22.63 -17.54 -3.86
N ALA A 88 -23.74 -16.83 -4.12
CA ALA A 88 -24.36 -16.82 -5.45
C ALA A 88 -23.42 -16.21 -6.51
N GLN A 89 -22.66 -15.16 -6.17
CA GLN A 89 -21.67 -14.55 -7.06
C GLN A 89 -20.49 -15.51 -7.32
N TRP A 90 -19.99 -16.18 -6.28
CA TRP A 90 -18.97 -17.21 -6.39
C TRP A 90 -19.43 -18.43 -7.21
N GLU A 91 -20.68 -18.87 -7.03
CA GLU A 91 -21.31 -19.94 -7.81
C GLU A 91 -21.33 -19.64 -9.31
N ARG A 92 -21.56 -18.38 -9.71
CA ARG A 92 -21.44 -17.97 -11.12
C ARG A 92 -20.04 -18.21 -11.67
N PHE A 93 -19.01 -17.77 -10.94
CA PHE A 93 -17.61 -17.98 -11.32
C PHE A 93 -17.30 -19.48 -11.43
N ALA A 94 -17.59 -20.27 -10.39
CA ALA A 94 -17.30 -21.70 -10.35
C ALA A 94 -18.04 -22.47 -11.45
N ALA A 95 -19.31 -22.16 -11.71
CA ALA A 95 -20.12 -22.82 -12.75
C ALA A 95 -19.68 -22.44 -14.18
N GLU A 96 -19.33 -21.18 -14.43
CA GLU A 96 -18.94 -20.70 -15.76
C GLU A 96 -17.53 -21.15 -16.16
N THR A 97 -16.64 -21.38 -15.20
CA THR A 97 -15.22 -21.71 -15.44
C THR A 97 -14.84 -23.16 -15.10
N GLY A 98 -15.69 -23.90 -14.39
CA GLY A 98 -15.35 -25.21 -13.83
C GLY A 98 -14.34 -25.14 -12.68
N TYR A 99 -14.13 -23.97 -12.08
CA TYR A 99 -13.14 -23.75 -11.03
C TYR A 99 -13.44 -24.58 -9.77
N ARG A 100 -12.37 -25.15 -9.19
CA ARG A 100 -12.39 -25.86 -7.91
C ARG A 100 -11.35 -25.24 -7.00
N THR A 101 -11.75 -24.82 -5.80
CA THR A 101 -10.82 -24.21 -4.86
C THR A 101 -9.78 -25.20 -4.34
N GLU A 102 -8.70 -24.71 -3.72
CA GLU A 102 -7.74 -25.56 -2.99
C GLU A 102 -8.43 -26.39 -1.88
N ALA A 103 -9.48 -25.88 -1.23
CA ALA A 103 -10.23 -26.69 -0.27
C ALA A 103 -10.94 -27.90 -0.93
N GLU A 104 -11.34 -27.78 -2.19
CA GLU A 104 -11.99 -28.87 -2.93
C GLU A 104 -10.97 -29.87 -3.54
N SER A 105 -9.88 -29.35 -4.10
CA SER A 105 -8.90 -30.12 -4.86
C SER A 105 -7.75 -30.66 -4.00
N GLY A 106 -7.24 -29.87 -3.06
CA GLY A 106 -6.13 -30.21 -2.17
C GLY A 106 -6.46 -31.29 -1.13
N PRO A 107 -5.45 -31.92 -0.52
CA PRO A 107 -5.62 -33.15 0.27
C PRO A 107 -6.34 -32.97 1.60
N SER A 108 -6.38 -31.75 2.15
CA SER A 108 -6.75 -31.50 3.56
C SER A 108 -8.08 -30.77 3.77
N GLY A 109 -8.72 -30.27 2.72
CA GLY A 109 -9.92 -29.43 2.85
C GLY A 109 -9.63 -28.07 3.48
N GLY A 110 -10.67 -27.46 4.04
CA GLY A 110 -10.61 -26.15 4.71
C GLY A 110 -10.78 -26.20 6.23
N PHE A 111 -10.65 -25.04 6.86
CA PHE A 111 -10.92 -24.85 8.29
C PHE A 111 -12.36 -24.39 8.48
N GLY A 112 -13.27 -25.35 8.63
CA GLY A 112 -14.70 -25.11 8.88
C GLY A 112 -15.05 -25.13 10.36
N TRP A 113 -16.23 -24.62 10.70
CA TRP A 113 -16.76 -24.65 12.06
C TRP A 113 -17.29 -26.05 12.41
N ASP A 114 -16.83 -26.62 13.52
CA ASP A 114 -17.29 -27.95 13.97
C ASP A 114 -18.30 -27.93 15.12
N GLY A 115 -18.90 -26.76 15.38
CA GLY A 115 -19.76 -26.52 16.54
C GLY A 115 -19.01 -25.95 17.74
N LYS A 116 -17.67 -26.01 17.76
CA LYS A 116 -16.84 -25.51 18.87
C LYS A 116 -15.68 -24.62 18.42
N ALA A 117 -15.02 -24.97 17.31
CA ALA A 117 -13.86 -24.26 16.81
C ALA A 117 -13.78 -24.32 15.28
N LEU A 118 -12.85 -23.55 14.70
CA LEU A 118 -12.41 -23.75 13.33
C LEU A 118 -11.41 -24.91 13.29
N THR A 119 -11.82 -26.02 12.66
CA THR A 119 -11.06 -27.28 12.59
C THR A 119 -10.83 -27.64 11.13
N GLN A 120 -9.61 -28.07 10.77
CA GLN A 120 -9.33 -28.50 9.39
C GLN A 120 -9.89 -29.89 9.12
N ARG A 121 -10.75 -30.02 8.10
CA ARG A 121 -11.30 -31.32 7.66
C ARG A 121 -11.57 -31.33 6.16
N LYS A 122 -11.52 -32.52 5.55
CA LYS A 122 -11.61 -32.69 4.09
C LYS A 122 -12.98 -32.29 3.51
N GLU A 123 -14.04 -32.43 4.29
CA GLU A 123 -15.42 -32.07 3.94
C GLU A 123 -15.71 -30.56 3.97
N PHE A 124 -14.83 -29.76 4.59
CA PHE A 124 -15.04 -28.32 4.70
C PHE A 124 -14.55 -27.59 3.44
N THR A 125 -15.48 -26.90 2.80
CA THR A 125 -15.30 -26.15 1.54
C THR A 125 -16.23 -24.94 1.54
N TRP A 126 -16.13 -24.05 0.55
CA TRP A 126 -17.07 -22.92 0.41
C TRP A 126 -18.56 -23.35 0.26
N ARG A 127 -18.83 -24.61 -0.12
CA ARG A 127 -20.19 -25.19 -0.15
C ARG A 127 -20.65 -25.68 1.22
N ASN A 128 -19.73 -26.03 2.12
CA ASN A 128 -19.98 -26.58 3.44
C ASN A 128 -18.95 -26.01 4.44
N PRO A 129 -19.20 -24.82 5.02
CA PRO A 129 -18.27 -24.18 5.94
C PRO A 129 -18.41 -24.65 7.40
N GLY A 130 -19.35 -25.56 7.67
CA GLY A 130 -19.70 -26.00 9.04
C GLY A 130 -20.91 -25.28 9.67
N PHE A 131 -21.56 -24.38 8.92
CA PHE A 131 -22.81 -23.71 9.28
C PHE A 131 -23.67 -23.50 8.02
N PRO A 132 -25.00 -23.32 8.14
CA PRO A 132 -25.85 -23.04 7.01
C PRO A 132 -25.50 -21.70 6.36
N GLN A 133 -25.52 -21.66 5.03
CA GLN A 133 -25.44 -20.45 4.23
C GLN A 133 -26.39 -20.58 3.04
N ASP A 134 -27.04 -19.49 2.65
CA ASP A 134 -27.72 -19.35 1.36
C ASP A 134 -26.85 -18.60 0.34
N GLY A 135 -27.41 -18.19 -0.80
CA GLY A 135 -26.68 -17.46 -1.86
C GLY A 135 -26.34 -15.99 -1.53
N SER A 136 -26.97 -15.40 -0.51
CA SER A 136 -26.78 -14.00 -0.08
C SER A 136 -25.65 -13.82 0.95
N HIS A 137 -25.22 -14.91 1.59
CA HIS A 137 -24.11 -14.93 2.53
C HIS A 137 -22.76 -14.73 1.81
N PRO A 138 -21.73 -14.17 2.48
CA PRO A 138 -20.39 -14.10 1.92
C PRO A 138 -19.82 -15.50 1.65
N VAL A 139 -19.07 -15.64 0.55
CA VAL A 139 -18.31 -16.87 0.32
C VAL A 139 -17.14 -16.96 1.31
N THR A 140 -16.90 -18.16 1.86
CA THR A 140 -15.85 -18.44 2.84
C THR A 140 -15.03 -19.66 2.44
N ILE A 141 -13.95 -19.97 3.15
CA ILE A 141 -13.02 -21.06 2.79
C ILE A 141 -12.42 -20.81 1.38
N ILE A 142 -12.03 -19.56 1.14
CA ILE A 142 -11.42 -19.07 -0.10
C ILE A 142 -10.00 -18.60 0.22
N THR A 143 -8.99 -19.17 -0.46
CA THR A 143 -7.60 -18.71 -0.35
C THR A 143 -7.38 -17.38 -1.09
N TYR A 144 -6.26 -16.71 -0.82
CA TYR A 144 -5.91 -15.49 -1.57
C TYR A 144 -5.80 -15.76 -3.10
N PRO A 145 -5.15 -16.84 -3.58
CA PRO A 145 -5.17 -17.22 -5.00
C PRO A 145 -6.57 -17.54 -5.57
N ASP A 146 -7.45 -18.18 -4.79
CA ASP A 146 -8.84 -18.43 -5.22
C ASP A 146 -9.58 -17.10 -5.48
N ALA A 147 -9.41 -16.11 -4.58
CA ALA A 147 -10.00 -14.78 -4.71
C ALA A 147 -9.40 -13.99 -5.89
N GLU A 148 -8.10 -14.10 -6.16
CA GLU A 148 -7.49 -13.54 -7.37
C GLU A 148 -8.03 -14.19 -8.66
N ALA A 149 -8.33 -15.50 -8.65
CA ALA A 149 -8.88 -16.19 -9.81
C ALA A 149 -10.27 -15.64 -10.17
N PHE A 150 -11.12 -15.39 -9.17
CA PHE A 150 -12.40 -14.69 -9.34
C PHE A 150 -12.20 -13.29 -9.95
N CYS A 151 -11.26 -12.50 -9.44
CA CYS A 151 -10.95 -11.17 -9.97
C CYS A 151 -10.49 -11.20 -11.43
N LYS A 152 -9.67 -12.19 -11.80
CA LYS A 152 -9.17 -12.41 -13.17
C LYS A 152 -10.30 -12.82 -14.13
N TRP A 153 -11.20 -13.70 -13.70
CA TRP A 153 -12.40 -14.06 -14.47
C TRP A 153 -13.30 -12.84 -14.70
N LEU A 154 -13.63 -12.09 -13.64
CA LEU A 154 -14.54 -10.95 -13.77
C LEU A 154 -13.90 -9.81 -14.58
N THR A 155 -12.58 -9.64 -14.51
CA THR A 155 -11.82 -8.75 -15.42
C THR A 155 -12.02 -9.15 -16.88
N LYS A 156 -11.82 -10.44 -17.21
CA LYS A 156 -12.03 -10.95 -18.59
C LYS A 156 -13.48 -10.78 -19.06
N LYS A 157 -14.45 -11.00 -18.17
CA LYS A 157 -15.89 -10.91 -18.46
C LYS A 157 -16.37 -9.48 -18.75
N THR A 158 -15.77 -8.49 -18.07
CA THR A 158 -16.25 -7.09 -18.08
C THR A 158 -15.37 -6.11 -18.86
N GLY A 159 -14.13 -6.50 -19.21
CA GLY A 159 -13.12 -5.59 -19.76
C GLY A 159 -12.61 -4.54 -18.75
N ARG A 160 -13.08 -4.57 -17.50
CA ARG A 160 -12.72 -3.64 -16.44
C ARG A 160 -11.64 -4.28 -15.58
N LYS A 161 -10.55 -3.56 -15.26
CA LYS A 161 -9.54 -4.08 -14.33
C LYS A 161 -10.18 -4.27 -12.95
N ILE A 162 -10.22 -5.52 -12.47
CA ILE A 162 -10.76 -5.91 -11.17
C ILE A 162 -9.69 -6.62 -10.34
N SER A 163 -9.61 -6.30 -9.06
CA SER A 163 -8.67 -6.89 -8.10
C SER A 163 -9.28 -6.93 -6.69
N LEU A 164 -8.55 -7.52 -5.75
CA LEU A 164 -8.76 -7.25 -4.33
C LEU A 164 -8.45 -5.76 -4.02
N PRO A 165 -9.02 -5.16 -2.96
CA PRO A 165 -8.60 -3.84 -2.50
C PRO A 165 -7.14 -3.86 -2.02
N THR A 166 -6.43 -2.73 -2.09
CA THR A 166 -5.28 -2.52 -1.19
C THR A 166 -5.78 -2.31 0.23
N GLU A 167 -4.95 -2.57 1.24
CA GLU A 167 -5.28 -2.31 2.65
C GLU A 167 -5.75 -0.87 2.87
N THR A 168 -5.10 0.08 2.19
CA THR A 168 -5.43 1.51 2.21
C THR A 168 -6.79 1.79 1.58
N GLN A 169 -7.10 1.19 0.42
CA GLN A 169 -8.42 1.30 -0.19
C GLN A 169 -9.50 0.75 0.74
N TRP A 170 -9.24 -0.41 1.35
CA TRP A 170 -10.16 -1.03 2.30
C TRP A 170 -10.46 -0.12 3.49
N GLU A 171 -9.42 0.42 4.15
CA GLU A 171 -9.62 1.26 5.34
C GLU A 171 -10.30 2.60 5.01
N TYR A 172 -9.91 3.24 3.91
CA TYR A 172 -10.54 4.49 3.45
C TYR A 172 -12.03 4.28 3.15
N ALA A 173 -12.35 3.23 2.39
CA ALA A 173 -13.71 2.82 2.07
C ALA A 173 -14.51 2.47 3.34
N CYS A 174 -13.90 1.73 4.28
CA CYS A 174 -14.50 1.37 5.56
C CYS A 174 -14.86 2.62 6.38
N ARG A 175 -13.90 3.53 6.59
CA ARG A 175 -14.10 4.75 7.36
C ARG A 175 -15.17 5.67 6.77
N ALA A 176 -15.21 5.84 5.44
CA ALA A 176 -16.15 6.76 4.76
C ALA A 176 -16.19 8.19 5.36
N GLY A 177 -15.04 8.68 5.83
CA GLY A 177 -14.89 9.97 6.54
C GLY A 177 -14.97 9.91 8.06
N ALA A 178 -15.40 8.79 8.65
CA ALA A 178 -15.45 8.61 10.11
C ALA A 178 -14.05 8.52 10.75
N THR A 179 -13.85 9.31 11.81
CA THR A 179 -12.63 9.32 12.63
C THR A 179 -12.73 8.43 13.87
N THR A 180 -13.92 7.90 14.13
CA THR A 180 -14.24 6.93 15.18
C THR A 180 -13.59 5.56 14.94
N ALA A 181 -13.53 4.74 15.99
CA ALA A 181 -12.92 3.41 16.00
C ALA A 181 -13.65 2.43 15.06
N TRP A 182 -14.98 2.44 15.04
CA TRP A 182 -15.82 1.82 14.02
C TRP A 182 -16.36 2.90 13.07
N HIS A 183 -16.79 2.54 11.87
CA HIS A 183 -17.36 3.47 10.88
C HIS A 183 -18.82 3.87 11.20
N SER A 184 -19.07 4.16 12.47
CA SER A 184 -20.34 4.63 13.03
C SER A 184 -20.20 6.09 13.49
N GLU A 185 -21.32 6.66 13.95
CA GLU A 185 -21.36 8.01 14.55
C GLU A 185 -20.85 8.05 16.01
N SER A 186 -20.43 6.91 16.57
CA SER A 186 -20.01 6.76 17.97
C SER A 186 -18.74 5.90 18.14
N ASP A 187 -17.98 6.19 19.20
CA ASP A 187 -16.86 5.38 19.70
C ASP A 187 -17.28 4.39 20.80
N ASP A 188 -18.56 4.36 21.20
CA ASP A 188 -19.08 3.33 22.10
C ASP A 188 -18.91 1.94 21.46
N PRO A 189 -18.25 0.97 22.12
CA PRO A 189 -18.15 -0.41 21.62
C PRO A 189 -19.49 -1.06 21.29
N ALA A 190 -20.60 -0.62 21.88
CA ALA A 190 -21.95 -1.06 21.53
C ALA A 190 -22.34 -0.73 20.07
N ALA A 191 -21.78 0.33 19.47
CA ALA A 191 -22.05 0.72 18.09
C ALA A 191 -21.54 -0.32 17.07
N SER A 192 -20.55 -1.14 17.45
CA SER A 192 -20.09 -2.29 16.65
C SER A 192 -21.23 -3.25 16.29
N ASN A 193 -22.27 -3.35 17.13
CA ASN A 193 -23.43 -4.23 16.89
C ASN A 193 -24.33 -3.76 15.75
N GLU A 194 -24.34 -2.47 15.41
CA GLU A 194 -25.12 -1.96 14.28
C GLU A 194 -24.43 -2.27 12.94
N VAL A 195 -23.10 -2.16 12.92
CA VAL A 195 -22.33 -2.10 11.67
C VAL A 195 -21.60 -3.39 11.32
N ALA A 196 -21.37 -4.28 12.29
CA ALA A 196 -20.56 -5.48 12.12
C ALA A 196 -21.18 -6.74 12.75
N TRP A 197 -21.06 -7.87 12.05
CA TRP A 197 -21.28 -9.20 12.64
C TRP A 197 -19.98 -9.71 13.27
N HIS A 198 -19.94 -9.77 14.59
CA HIS A 198 -18.81 -10.22 15.40
C HIS A 198 -19.25 -11.36 16.32
N LYS A 199 -18.31 -12.00 17.01
CA LYS A 199 -18.54 -13.16 17.87
C LYS A 199 -19.63 -12.97 18.94
N GLY A 200 -19.85 -11.74 19.39
CA GLY A 200 -20.88 -11.40 20.37
C GLY A 200 -22.31 -11.35 19.83
N ASN A 201 -22.51 -11.13 18.53
CA ASN A 201 -23.85 -10.98 17.93
C ASN A 201 -24.13 -11.95 16.75
N ALA A 202 -23.12 -12.57 16.14
CA ALA A 202 -23.25 -13.34 14.91
C ALA A 202 -23.74 -14.80 15.09
N GLY A 203 -23.80 -15.34 16.31
CA GLY A 203 -24.33 -16.69 16.56
C GLY A 203 -23.49 -17.83 15.97
N ASN A 204 -22.17 -17.65 15.85
CA ASN A 204 -21.20 -18.61 15.29
C ASN A 204 -21.41 -18.95 13.80
N ALA A 205 -21.96 -18.03 13.01
CA ALA A 205 -22.10 -18.18 11.56
C ALA A 205 -21.98 -16.82 10.85
N THR A 206 -21.74 -16.86 9.54
CA THR A 206 -21.94 -15.69 8.67
C THR A 206 -23.42 -15.30 8.58
N HIS A 207 -23.70 -14.05 8.22
CA HIS A 207 -25.03 -13.53 7.90
C HIS A 207 -25.12 -13.04 6.45
N PRO A 208 -26.33 -12.77 5.89
CA PRO A 208 -26.48 -12.17 4.56
C PRO A 208 -25.61 -10.92 4.40
N ALA A 209 -24.92 -10.77 3.28
CA ALA A 209 -23.81 -9.81 3.18
C ALA A 209 -24.22 -8.32 3.27
N ALA A 210 -25.51 -8.01 3.13
CA ALA A 210 -26.09 -6.67 3.23
C ALA A 210 -27.02 -6.49 4.46
N SER A 211 -26.74 -7.17 5.57
CA SER A 211 -27.62 -7.20 6.76
C SER A 211 -27.21 -6.29 7.93
N THR A 212 -26.02 -5.68 7.90
CA THR A 212 -25.62 -4.65 8.87
C THR A 212 -26.02 -3.24 8.39
N LYS A 213 -26.00 -2.25 9.29
CA LYS A 213 -26.10 -0.83 8.91
C LYS A 213 -24.91 -0.47 8.02
N ALA A 214 -25.20 0.06 6.83
CA ALA A 214 -24.17 0.51 5.91
C ALA A 214 -23.49 1.81 6.39
N ASN A 215 -22.23 2.01 6.02
CA ASN A 215 -21.47 3.20 6.37
C ASN A 215 -21.92 4.44 5.57
N GLY A 216 -21.27 5.59 5.80
CA GLY A 216 -21.59 6.86 5.13
C GLY A 216 -21.53 6.86 3.59
N TRP A 217 -20.92 5.84 2.98
CA TRP A 217 -20.89 5.62 1.52
C TRP A 217 -21.76 4.43 1.08
N GLY A 218 -22.60 3.88 1.95
CA GLY A 218 -23.52 2.79 1.63
C GLY A 218 -22.85 1.41 1.52
N LEU A 219 -21.65 1.23 2.07
CA LEU A 219 -20.97 -0.07 2.14
C LEU A 219 -21.39 -0.84 3.39
N HIS A 220 -21.71 -2.13 3.25
CA HIS A 220 -21.76 -3.07 4.36
C HIS A 220 -20.36 -3.70 4.47
N ILE A 221 -19.62 -3.34 5.51
CA ILE A 221 -18.18 -3.59 5.65
C ILE A 221 -17.84 -3.74 7.14
N GLY A 222 -16.84 -4.56 7.48
CA GLY A 222 -16.53 -4.87 8.88
C GLY A 222 -17.41 -5.99 9.45
N GLY A 223 -16.78 -6.88 10.21
CA GLY A 223 -17.39 -8.13 10.66
C GLY A 223 -17.81 -9.05 9.50
N ASN A 224 -18.65 -10.02 9.84
CA ASN A 224 -19.10 -11.12 8.99
C ASN A 224 -17.94 -12.00 8.54
N VAL A 225 -17.07 -11.54 7.64
CA VAL A 225 -15.86 -12.25 7.22
C VAL A 225 -14.67 -11.30 7.18
N ALA A 226 -13.50 -11.78 7.56
CA ALA A 226 -12.25 -11.05 7.35
C ALA A 226 -11.92 -11.06 5.86
N GLU A 227 -11.52 -9.92 5.30
CA GLU A 227 -11.43 -9.75 3.85
C GLU A 227 -9.99 -9.62 3.36
N TRP A 228 -9.64 -10.44 2.35
CA TRP A 228 -8.33 -10.39 1.70
C TRP A 228 -8.04 -9.04 1.03
N CYS A 229 -6.86 -8.48 1.31
CA CYS A 229 -6.30 -7.31 0.64
C CYS A 229 -5.06 -7.72 -0.19
N GLN A 230 -4.72 -6.92 -1.21
CA GLN A 230 -3.54 -7.15 -2.08
C GLN A 230 -2.22 -7.13 -1.31
N ASP A 231 -2.11 -6.30 -0.27
CA ASP A 231 -0.86 -6.05 0.44
C ASP A 231 -0.28 -7.30 1.09
N TRP A 232 1.04 -7.45 0.98
CA TRP A 232 1.79 -8.25 1.95
C TRP A 232 1.81 -7.51 3.28
N TYR A 233 1.54 -8.21 4.38
CA TYR A 233 1.54 -7.61 5.70
C TYR A 233 2.96 -7.14 6.05
N ALA A 234 3.05 -5.94 6.60
CA ALA A 234 4.26 -5.32 7.10
C ALA A 234 3.91 -4.25 8.16
N PRO A 235 4.87 -3.81 8.97
CA PRO A 235 4.78 -2.54 9.69
C PRO A 235 4.42 -1.40 8.73
N TYR A 236 3.64 -0.44 9.19
CA TYR A 236 3.33 0.73 8.39
C TYR A 236 4.58 1.59 8.17
N GLU A 237 4.86 1.88 6.90
CA GLU A 237 5.86 2.86 6.48
C GLU A 237 5.52 4.25 7.03
N ASN A 238 6.56 4.96 7.50
CA ASN A 238 6.46 6.28 8.12
C ASN A 238 6.28 7.39 7.08
N GLY A 239 5.52 8.43 7.45
CA GLY A 239 5.34 9.65 6.66
C GLY A 239 4.11 9.62 5.73
N PRO A 240 3.91 10.70 4.94
CA PRO A 240 2.80 10.80 4.01
C PRO A 240 3.02 9.92 2.77
N LEU A 241 2.01 9.14 2.40
CA LEU A 241 2.06 8.21 1.26
C LEU A 241 0.94 8.51 0.25
N THR A 242 1.18 8.20 -1.02
CA THR A 242 0.17 8.28 -2.09
C THR A 242 0.00 6.91 -2.73
N ASP A 243 -1.24 6.42 -2.80
CA ASP A 243 -1.61 5.09 -3.32
C ASP A 243 -0.70 3.92 -2.85
N PRO A 244 -0.33 3.80 -1.54
CA PRO A 244 0.61 2.77 -1.10
C PRO A 244 0.04 1.35 -1.26
N LEU A 245 0.93 0.46 -1.70
CA LEU A 245 0.72 -0.98 -1.83
C LEU A 245 2.01 -1.71 -1.40
N GLN A 246 1.96 -2.49 -0.32
CA GLN A 246 3.10 -3.27 0.13
C GLN A 246 3.29 -4.52 -0.73
N THR A 247 4.40 -4.57 -1.47
CA THR A 247 4.73 -5.65 -2.42
C THR A 247 5.82 -6.60 -1.92
N ASN A 248 6.53 -6.28 -0.84
CA ASN A 248 7.58 -7.11 -0.29
C ASN A 248 7.03 -8.13 0.73
N GLN A 249 7.04 -9.41 0.35
CA GLN A 249 6.56 -10.52 1.18
C GLN A 249 7.43 -10.86 2.40
N ASN A 250 8.64 -10.28 2.48
CA ASN A 250 9.66 -10.62 3.48
C ASN A 250 9.71 -9.62 4.66
N LEU A 251 8.71 -8.76 4.83
CA LEU A 251 8.64 -7.74 5.90
C LEU A 251 7.74 -8.15 7.08
N SER A 252 7.41 -9.43 7.19
CA SER A 252 6.65 -10.05 8.28
C SER A 252 7.33 -11.34 8.74
N ASP A 253 6.85 -11.92 9.84
CA ASP A 253 7.39 -13.17 10.41
C ASP A 253 7.33 -14.34 9.42
N LYS A 254 6.34 -14.31 8.51
CA LYS A 254 6.21 -15.18 7.33
C LYS A 254 5.54 -14.41 6.20
N PRO A 255 5.70 -14.82 4.92
CA PRO A 255 4.91 -14.29 3.82
C PRO A 255 3.40 -14.43 4.09
N ARG A 256 2.76 -13.32 4.44
CA ARG A 256 1.33 -13.27 4.80
C ARG A 256 0.64 -12.10 4.12
N ARG A 257 -0.56 -12.31 3.61
CA ARG A 257 -1.40 -11.24 3.05
C ARG A 257 -2.19 -10.56 4.15
N VAL A 258 -2.48 -9.29 3.95
CA VAL A 258 -3.33 -8.51 4.85
C VAL A 258 -4.77 -9.01 4.79
N LEU A 259 -5.39 -9.09 5.97
CA LEU A 259 -6.82 -9.27 6.19
C LEU A 259 -7.36 -8.07 6.96
N ARG A 260 -8.56 -7.58 6.62
CA ARG A 260 -9.20 -6.46 7.33
C ARG A 260 -10.65 -6.78 7.73
N GLY A 261 -11.17 -5.99 8.67
CA GLY A 261 -12.58 -5.97 9.06
C GLY A 261 -13.00 -6.91 10.20
N GLY A 262 -12.20 -7.92 10.58
CA GLY A 262 -12.65 -8.94 11.54
C GLY A 262 -13.74 -9.84 10.95
N SER A 263 -14.37 -10.70 11.77
CA SER A 263 -15.30 -11.72 11.28
C SER A 263 -16.34 -12.10 12.34
N TRP A 264 -17.31 -12.95 11.95
CA TRP A 264 -18.28 -13.55 12.86
C TRP A 264 -17.64 -14.32 14.04
N ASN A 265 -16.35 -14.68 13.94
CA ASN A 265 -15.60 -15.43 14.94
C ASN A 265 -14.58 -14.58 15.74
N ARG A 266 -14.56 -13.26 15.55
CA ARG A 266 -13.66 -12.33 16.26
C ARG A 266 -14.44 -11.39 17.18
N ASP A 267 -13.79 -10.89 18.22
CA ASP A 267 -14.43 -10.00 19.21
C ASP A 267 -14.73 -8.62 18.58
N ALA A 268 -15.67 -7.85 19.13
CA ALA A 268 -16.10 -6.55 18.58
C ALA A 268 -14.93 -5.59 18.24
N LYS A 269 -13.91 -5.52 19.10
CA LYS A 269 -12.69 -4.72 18.88
C LYS A 269 -11.90 -5.07 17.63
N ASN A 270 -12.08 -6.27 17.10
CA ASN A 270 -11.43 -6.73 15.88
C ASN A 270 -12.20 -6.28 14.62
N THR A 271 -13.37 -5.65 14.75
CA THR A 271 -14.12 -5.06 13.64
C THR A 271 -13.97 -3.53 13.53
N ARG A 272 -13.11 -2.93 14.37
CA ARG A 272 -12.69 -1.52 14.23
C ARG A 272 -12.11 -1.28 12.84
N SER A 273 -12.32 -0.07 12.30
CA SER A 273 -11.82 0.37 11.00
C SER A 273 -10.30 0.19 10.90
N ALA A 274 -9.55 0.50 11.96
CA ALA A 274 -8.10 0.35 12.02
C ALA A 274 -7.60 -1.10 12.22
N ALA A 275 -8.44 -2.06 12.64
CA ALA A 275 -7.97 -3.39 13.08
C ALA A 275 -7.40 -4.23 11.92
N ARG A 276 -6.10 -4.55 11.99
CA ARG A 276 -5.35 -5.26 10.97
C ARG A 276 -5.16 -6.73 11.34
N PHE A 277 -5.20 -7.60 10.34
CA PHE A 277 -4.90 -9.03 10.49
C PHE A 277 -4.03 -9.51 9.35
N ARG A 278 -3.50 -10.73 9.48
CA ARG A 278 -2.63 -11.36 8.51
C ARG A 278 -2.84 -12.86 8.47
N ALA A 279 -2.74 -13.45 7.29
CA ALA A 279 -2.82 -14.89 7.12
C ALA A 279 -1.91 -15.36 5.97
N ASP A 280 -1.50 -16.63 6.03
CA ASP A 280 -0.78 -17.27 4.92
C ASP A 280 -1.69 -17.25 3.67
N PRO A 281 -1.19 -16.93 2.45
CA PRO A 281 -2.00 -16.90 1.24
C PRO A 281 -2.84 -18.17 0.98
N GLN A 282 -2.41 -19.33 1.49
CA GLN A 282 -3.09 -20.63 1.38
C GLN A 282 -4.14 -20.90 2.48
N SER A 283 -4.31 -19.96 3.42
CA SER A 283 -5.32 -20.05 4.48
C SER A 283 -6.72 -20.01 3.88
N ARG A 284 -7.63 -20.83 4.40
CA ARG A 284 -9.00 -20.97 3.91
C ARG A 284 -9.92 -21.33 5.08
N ASN A 285 -10.21 -20.31 5.87
CA ASN A 285 -11.03 -20.44 7.06
C ASN A 285 -12.48 -20.05 6.74
N ALA A 286 -13.43 -20.61 7.48
CA ALA A 286 -14.84 -20.27 7.37
C ALA A 286 -15.17 -18.85 7.89
N ASP A 287 -14.19 -18.13 8.42
CA ASP A 287 -14.29 -16.72 8.83
C ASP A 287 -13.51 -15.76 7.92
N ILE A 288 -12.96 -16.25 6.81
CA ILE A 288 -12.24 -15.46 5.79
C ILE A 288 -13.00 -15.51 4.46
N GLY A 289 -13.18 -14.33 3.86
CA GLY A 289 -13.73 -14.12 2.52
C GLY A 289 -12.99 -12.97 1.82
N PHE A 290 -13.67 -12.26 0.92
CA PHE A 290 -13.08 -11.11 0.22
C PHE A 290 -14.15 -10.17 -0.36
N ARG A 291 -13.76 -8.93 -0.67
CA ARG A 291 -14.46 -8.05 -1.62
C ARG A 291 -13.52 -7.64 -2.75
N ILE A 292 -14.08 -7.00 -3.78
CA ILE A 292 -13.32 -6.57 -4.96
C ILE A 292 -13.34 -5.05 -5.12
N VAL A 293 -12.34 -4.52 -5.81
CA VAL A 293 -12.32 -3.18 -6.39
C VAL A 293 -12.28 -3.27 -7.91
N ALA A 294 -12.80 -2.24 -8.58
CA ALA A 294 -12.76 -2.12 -10.03
C ALA A 294 -12.32 -0.71 -10.47
N ALA A 295 -11.51 -0.63 -11.53
CA ALA A 295 -11.13 0.65 -12.13
C ALA A 295 -12.36 1.39 -12.69
N THR A 296 -12.37 2.72 -12.62
CA THR A 296 -13.48 3.55 -13.15
C THR A 296 -13.58 3.49 -14.69
N VAL A 297 -12.46 3.28 -15.38
CA VAL A 297 -12.41 3.06 -16.83
C VAL A 297 -12.47 1.58 -17.20
N VAL A 298 -13.15 1.27 -18.31
CA VAL A 298 -13.04 -0.02 -19.00
C VAL A 298 -11.82 0.04 -19.92
N THR A 299 -10.98 -0.99 -19.92
CA THR A 299 -9.92 -1.13 -20.93
C THR A 299 -10.46 -2.00 -22.05
N PRO A 300 -10.57 -1.50 -23.30
CA PRO A 300 -10.98 -2.34 -24.42
C PRO A 300 -10.01 -3.53 -24.53
N VAL A 301 -10.52 -4.75 -24.32
CA VAL A 301 -9.78 -5.95 -24.67
C VAL A 301 -9.65 -5.93 -26.18
N ALA A 302 -8.44 -5.72 -26.68
CA ALA A 302 -8.17 -5.83 -28.11
C ALA A 302 -8.63 -7.22 -28.56
N ALA A 303 -9.55 -7.25 -29.52
CA ALA A 303 -10.00 -8.51 -30.09
C ALA A 303 -8.77 -9.30 -30.57
N PRO A 304 -8.70 -10.63 -30.38
CA PRO A 304 -7.67 -11.42 -31.03
C PRO A 304 -7.74 -11.11 -32.52
N ALA A 305 -6.60 -10.79 -33.13
CA ALA A 305 -6.55 -10.49 -34.55
C ALA A 305 -7.16 -11.67 -35.30
N SER A 306 -8.27 -11.42 -36.00
CA SER A 306 -8.83 -12.41 -36.92
C SER A 306 -7.73 -12.78 -37.92
N ASP A 307 -7.49 -14.07 -38.11
CA ASP A 307 -6.58 -14.58 -39.15
C ASP A 307 -7.14 -14.22 -40.53
N ALA A 308 -6.90 -12.98 -40.95
CA ALA A 308 -7.11 -12.53 -42.31
C ALA A 308 -6.07 -13.25 -43.19
N PRO A 309 -6.47 -13.94 -44.28
CA PRO A 309 -5.54 -14.67 -45.12
C PRO A 309 -4.42 -13.75 -45.64
N LEU A 310 -3.17 -14.13 -45.38
CA LEU A 310 -2.00 -13.41 -45.90
C LEU A 310 -2.02 -13.45 -47.43
N LEU A 311 -2.33 -12.32 -48.06
CA LEU A 311 -2.17 -12.17 -49.50
C LEU A 311 -0.67 -12.28 -49.87
N PRO A 312 -0.31 -12.94 -50.99
CA PRO A 312 1.09 -13.15 -51.34
C PRO A 312 1.84 -11.83 -51.57
N ARG A 313 3.07 -11.74 -51.04
CA ARG A 313 4.00 -10.64 -51.40
C ARG A 313 4.41 -10.79 -52.86
N SER A 314 4.18 -9.75 -53.66
CA SER A 314 4.84 -9.57 -54.95
C SER A 314 6.34 -9.34 -54.75
N GLN A 315 7.16 -9.96 -55.62
CA GLN A 315 8.62 -9.76 -55.64
C GLN A 315 9.00 -8.48 -56.39
N PRO A 316 10.16 -7.86 -56.07
CA PRO A 316 10.71 -6.76 -56.85
C PRO A 316 11.49 -7.26 -58.08
N SER A 317 11.19 -6.72 -59.26
CA SER A 317 11.98 -6.87 -60.48
C SER A 317 13.08 -5.80 -60.57
N ALA A 318 14.19 -6.08 -61.27
CA ALA A 318 15.39 -5.23 -61.26
C ALA A 318 15.76 -4.66 -62.65
N SER A 319 16.51 -3.53 -62.62
CA SER A 319 17.31 -2.92 -63.71
C SER A 319 16.52 -2.22 -64.85
N THR A 320 16.99 -1.17 -65.56
CA THR A 320 18.33 -0.54 -65.76
C THR A 320 18.24 1.00 -66.00
N SER A 321 19.37 1.74 -65.86
CA SER A 321 19.61 3.14 -66.36
C SER A 321 20.46 3.14 -67.66
N PRO A 322 20.67 4.25 -68.43
CA PRO A 322 21.45 5.49 -68.12
C PRO A 322 20.76 6.83 -68.59
N ASP A 323 21.06 8.06 -68.09
CA ASP A 323 22.11 9.06 -68.44
C ASP A 323 22.14 9.51 -69.94
N SER A 324 22.38 10.78 -70.39
CA SER A 324 23.09 11.97 -69.82
C SER A 324 22.52 13.37 -70.28
N SER A 325 23.18 14.48 -69.87
CA SER A 325 22.96 15.94 -70.21
C SER A 325 23.71 16.39 -71.52
N PRO A 326 23.83 17.69 -71.98
CA PRO A 326 23.48 19.03 -71.40
C PRO A 326 22.97 20.18 -72.37
N GLY A 327 22.76 21.41 -71.87
CA GLY A 327 22.72 22.65 -72.70
C GLY A 327 22.11 23.95 -72.08
N THR A 328 22.83 25.08 -72.15
CA THR A 328 22.45 26.48 -71.79
C THR A 328 22.79 27.44 -72.98
N PRO A 329 22.19 28.65 -73.17
CA PRO A 329 22.51 29.87 -72.37
C PRO A 329 21.44 31.02 -72.27
N SER A 330 21.89 32.18 -71.71
CA SER A 330 21.25 33.47 -71.33
C SER A 330 21.00 34.45 -72.55
N PRO A 331 20.69 35.80 -72.48
CA PRO A 331 20.59 36.79 -71.35
C PRO A 331 19.57 38.02 -71.44
N SER A 332 19.60 38.92 -70.42
CA SER A 332 19.47 40.43 -70.44
C SER A 332 18.16 41.23 -70.09
N ALA A 333 18.17 41.94 -68.92
CA ALA A 333 18.00 43.41 -68.65
C ALA A 333 16.77 44.27 -69.14
N PRO A 334 16.55 45.56 -68.71
CA PRO A 334 16.49 46.15 -67.33
C PRO A 334 15.40 47.29 -67.10
N ASP A 335 15.49 47.99 -65.94
CA ASP A 335 15.22 49.44 -65.65
C ASP A 335 13.86 50.05 -65.15
N GLY A 336 14.02 51.06 -64.27
CA GLY A 336 13.03 52.08 -63.82
C GLY A 336 12.47 51.91 -62.38
N GLY A 337 12.37 52.90 -61.47
CA GLY A 337 12.76 54.32 -61.43
C GLY A 337 12.44 54.97 -60.05
N HIS A 338 13.02 56.13 -59.70
CA HIS A 338 12.88 56.80 -58.38
C HIS A 338 11.64 57.71 -58.24
N ALA A 339 11.17 57.96 -57.00
CA ALA A 339 11.07 59.30 -56.33
C ALA A 339 10.10 59.32 -55.12
N GLY A 340 10.35 60.15 -54.09
CA GLY A 340 9.37 60.43 -53.02
C GLY A 340 9.95 60.86 -51.66
N SER A 341 9.97 62.17 -51.40
CA SER A 341 10.57 62.88 -50.24
C SER A 341 9.88 62.69 -48.86
N ALA A 342 10.68 62.92 -47.80
CA ALA A 342 10.32 63.07 -46.36
C ALA A 342 9.71 64.49 -46.06
N PRO A 343 9.52 64.99 -44.81
CA PRO A 343 9.88 64.47 -43.46
C PRO A 343 8.87 64.73 -42.30
N GLU A 344 9.20 64.28 -41.06
CA GLU A 344 9.16 65.10 -39.81
C GLU A 344 9.83 64.37 -38.59
N LYS A 345 10.06 65.08 -37.48
CA LYS A 345 10.87 64.74 -36.27
C LYS A 345 10.21 65.39 -35.01
N PRO A 346 10.72 65.25 -33.75
CA PRO A 346 11.65 64.28 -33.12
C PRO A 346 11.12 63.66 -31.78
N GLY A 347 11.90 62.74 -31.18
CA GLY A 347 11.72 62.24 -29.79
C GLY A 347 13.06 61.79 -29.17
N THR A 348 13.25 61.93 -27.86
CA THR A 348 14.56 61.98 -27.19
C THR A 348 15.18 60.64 -26.74
N TRP A 349 16.53 60.59 -26.71
CA TRP A 349 17.37 59.39 -26.58
C TRP A 349 17.71 58.90 -25.15
N VAL A 350 16.95 59.30 -24.11
CA VAL A 350 17.38 59.08 -22.71
C VAL A 350 16.97 57.71 -22.13
N ASP A 351 15.89 57.08 -22.63
CA ASP A 351 15.34 55.86 -22.02
C ASP A 351 16.00 54.54 -22.49
N ALA A 352 16.82 54.58 -23.54
CA ALA A 352 17.40 53.38 -24.15
C ALA A 352 18.57 52.76 -23.36
N LEU A 353 19.19 53.49 -22.41
CA LEU A 353 20.41 53.04 -21.72
C LEU A 353 20.14 52.30 -20.39
N ILE A 354 18.97 52.48 -19.78
CA ILE A 354 18.62 51.86 -18.48
C ILE A 354 18.04 50.45 -18.67
N GLY A 355 17.38 50.17 -19.81
CA GLY A 355 16.76 48.87 -20.10
C GLY A 355 17.74 47.71 -20.35
N PHE A 356 19.00 47.99 -20.74
CA PHE A 356 19.93 46.94 -21.18
C PHE A 356 20.61 46.17 -20.01
N VAL A 357 20.68 46.77 -18.82
CA VAL A 357 21.40 46.18 -17.67
C VAL A 357 20.56 45.18 -16.87
N CYS A 358 19.22 45.26 -16.92
CA CYS A 358 18.35 44.46 -16.05
C CYS A 358 17.85 43.13 -16.67
N CYS A 359 18.01 42.90 -17.98
CA CYS A 359 17.36 41.77 -18.67
C CYS A 359 18.27 40.56 -18.98
N LEU A 360 19.59 40.61 -18.70
CA LEU A 360 20.51 39.50 -18.98
C LEU A 360 21.39 39.03 -17.80
N GLY A 361 21.42 39.76 -16.68
CA GLY A 361 22.23 39.36 -15.51
C GLY A 361 21.65 38.19 -14.70
N PHE A 362 20.33 38.14 -14.52
CA PHE A 362 19.67 37.14 -13.68
C PHE A 362 19.62 35.71 -14.27
N PRO A 363 19.40 35.48 -15.58
CA PRO A 363 19.33 34.13 -16.15
C PRO A 363 20.65 33.35 -16.05
N LEU A 364 21.79 34.04 -16.19
CA LEU A 364 23.11 33.40 -16.20
C LEU A 364 23.57 32.92 -14.80
N ALA A 365 23.20 33.64 -13.74
CA ALA A 365 23.50 33.23 -12.37
C ALA A 365 22.75 31.94 -11.97
N ILE A 366 21.49 31.80 -12.38
CA ILE A 366 20.67 30.61 -12.10
C ILE A 366 21.19 29.40 -12.89
N LEU A 367 21.57 29.58 -14.17
CA LEU A 367 22.13 28.51 -14.99
C LEU A 367 23.49 28.02 -14.45
N GLY A 368 24.37 28.94 -14.01
CA GLY A 368 25.64 28.60 -13.37
C GLY A 368 25.46 27.82 -12.06
N GLY A 369 24.51 28.24 -11.22
CA GLY A 369 24.17 27.52 -9.98
C GLY A 369 23.64 26.10 -10.24
N LEU A 370 22.78 25.93 -11.26
CA LEU A 370 22.22 24.63 -11.63
C LEU A 370 23.29 23.67 -12.17
N ILE A 371 24.20 24.17 -13.03
CA ILE A 371 25.33 23.38 -13.55
C ILE A 371 26.28 22.96 -12.42
N TYR A 372 26.62 23.86 -11.49
CA TYR A 372 27.42 23.52 -10.31
C TYR A 372 26.76 22.42 -9.46
N PHE A 373 25.44 22.51 -9.23
CA PHE A 373 24.70 21.53 -8.44
C PHE A 373 24.62 20.16 -9.13
N ILE A 374 24.42 20.14 -10.46
CA ILE A 374 24.41 18.90 -11.26
C ILE A 374 25.79 18.23 -11.26
N VAL A 375 26.87 18.97 -11.53
CA VAL A 375 28.25 18.44 -11.53
C VAL A 375 28.67 17.93 -10.14
N LYS A 376 28.26 18.61 -9.06
CA LYS A 376 28.54 18.16 -7.68
C LYS A 376 27.74 16.92 -7.30
N LYS A 377 26.52 16.75 -7.83
CA LYS A 377 25.67 15.57 -7.58
C LYS A 377 26.10 14.35 -8.39
N THR A 378 26.56 14.52 -9.64
CA THR A 378 27.10 13.42 -10.46
C THR A 378 28.47 12.95 -9.95
N THR A 379 29.36 13.85 -9.51
CA THR A 379 30.64 13.46 -8.90
C THR A 379 30.49 12.80 -7.52
N ALA A 380 29.44 13.13 -6.75
CA ALA A 380 29.08 12.39 -5.55
C ALA A 380 28.54 10.98 -5.86
N SER A 381 27.68 10.84 -6.87
CA SER A 381 27.10 9.54 -7.27
C SER A 381 28.10 8.61 -7.95
N ALA A 382 29.07 9.14 -8.71
CA ALA A 382 30.07 8.34 -9.41
C ALA A 382 31.06 7.62 -8.47
N LYS A 383 31.18 8.06 -7.21
CA LYS A 383 32.03 7.41 -6.19
C LYS A 383 31.41 6.18 -5.53
N SER A 384 30.12 5.88 -5.72
CA SER A 384 29.47 4.67 -5.18
C SER A 384 29.27 3.54 -6.20
N ALA A 385 29.49 3.79 -7.49
CA ALA A 385 29.17 2.85 -8.57
C ALA A 385 30.35 1.98 -9.08
N ALA A 386 31.56 2.18 -8.55
CA ALA A 386 32.80 1.58 -9.05
C ALA A 386 33.46 0.60 -8.06
N ALA A 387 32.68 -0.32 -7.46
CA ALA A 387 33.20 -1.41 -6.62
C ALA A 387 32.24 -2.61 -6.49
N TYR A 388 31.70 -3.12 -7.61
CA TYR A 388 31.05 -4.44 -7.65
C TYR A 388 31.55 -5.23 -8.87
N GLY A 389 32.42 -6.20 -8.60
CA GLY A 389 32.98 -7.11 -9.59
C GLY A 389 33.82 -8.19 -8.91
N ALA A 390 33.75 -9.42 -9.42
CA ALA A 390 34.38 -10.65 -8.91
C ALA A 390 33.84 -11.19 -7.57
N ALA A 391 32.85 -12.09 -7.65
CA ALA A 391 32.65 -13.10 -6.62
C ALA A 391 33.84 -14.08 -6.62
N GLY A 392 34.43 -14.35 -5.45
CA GLY A 392 35.52 -15.34 -5.32
C GLY A 392 36.54 -15.09 -4.20
N THR A 393 36.61 -13.88 -3.62
CA THR A 393 37.66 -13.51 -2.64
C THR A 393 37.14 -13.06 -1.27
N THR A 394 35.82 -13.13 -1.04
CA THR A 394 35.14 -12.45 0.06
C THR A 394 35.40 -13.02 1.47
N ALA A 395 35.61 -14.33 1.64
CA ALA A 395 35.75 -14.92 2.98
C ALA A 395 36.95 -14.37 3.77
N LYS A 396 38.11 -14.22 3.12
CA LYS A 396 39.33 -13.69 3.77
C LYS A 396 39.30 -12.16 3.91
N ALA A 397 38.82 -11.46 2.88
CA ALA A 397 38.69 -10.01 2.91
C ALA A 397 37.67 -9.52 3.98
N MET A 398 36.63 -10.32 4.26
CA MET A 398 35.66 -10.03 5.31
C MET A 398 36.23 -10.28 6.71
N ALA A 399 37.01 -11.35 6.90
CA ALA A 399 37.76 -11.58 8.14
C ALA A 399 38.80 -10.47 8.42
N ASP A 400 39.54 -10.02 7.39
CA ASP A 400 40.50 -8.92 7.47
C ASP A 400 39.85 -7.51 7.60
N ALA A 401 38.54 -7.41 7.37
CA ALA A 401 37.75 -6.21 7.63
C ALA A 401 37.22 -6.18 9.08
N LEU A 402 36.80 -7.34 9.60
CA LEU A 402 36.31 -7.52 10.97
C LEU A 402 37.44 -7.46 12.02
N SER A 403 38.70 -7.68 11.63
CA SER A 403 39.87 -7.61 12.52
C SER A 403 40.42 -6.19 12.78
N LYS A 404 39.82 -5.14 12.18
CA LYS A 404 40.30 -3.76 12.31
C LYS A 404 39.61 -3.01 13.47
N PRO A 405 40.33 -2.39 14.43
CA PRO A 405 39.74 -1.82 15.66
C PRO A 405 38.84 -0.57 15.51
N SER A 406 38.33 -0.25 14.32
CA SER A 406 37.72 1.05 14.01
C SER A 406 36.22 1.01 13.67
N VAL A 407 35.55 -0.15 13.72
CA VAL A 407 34.09 -0.26 13.54
C VAL A 407 33.44 -1.21 14.56
N MET A 408 33.64 -0.96 15.86
CA MET A 408 32.73 -1.42 16.93
C MET A 408 32.83 -0.46 18.13
N ARG A 409 31.75 0.26 18.48
CA ARG A 409 31.67 0.99 19.75
C ARG A 409 30.23 1.25 20.23
N GLY A 410 29.50 0.16 20.45
CA GLY A 410 28.21 0.16 21.13
C GLY A 410 27.90 -1.24 21.67
N MET A 411 27.32 -1.33 22.88
CA MET A 411 26.66 -2.57 23.28
C MET A 411 25.40 -2.78 22.42
N PRO A 412 25.05 -4.02 22.06
CA PRO A 412 23.81 -4.31 21.32
C PRO A 412 22.62 -3.76 22.10
N LYS A 413 21.89 -2.80 21.51
CA LYS A 413 20.69 -2.24 22.15
C LYS A 413 19.51 -3.15 21.85
N LEU A 414 19.11 -3.91 22.87
CA LEU A 414 17.97 -4.81 22.84
C LEU A 414 16.76 -4.14 23.51
N ARG A 415 15.62 -4.10 22.82
CA ARG A 415 14.33 -3.61 23.36
C ARG A 415 13.25 -4.68 23.19
N ILE A 416 12.96 -5.40 24.26
CA ILE A 416 11.89 -6.40 24.32
C ILE A 416 10.51 -5.73 24.30
N VAL A 417 9.61 -6.26 23.49
CA VAL A 417 8.20 -5.85 23.35
C VAL A 417 7.28 -7.07 23.47
N ASP A 418 5.95 -6.88 23.44
CA ASP A 418 4.99 -7.92 23.84
C ASP A 418 4.91 -9.16 22.92
N ASP A 419 5.51 -9.09 21.73
CA ASP A 419 5.48 -10.12 20.69
C ASP A 419 6.86 -10.41 20.06
N GLY A 420 7.93 -9.77 20.56
CA GLY A 420 9.24 -9.81 19.94
C GLY A 420 10.27 -8.92 20.61
N PHE A 421 11.31 -8.54 19.87
CA PHE A 421 12.36 -7.65 20.32
C PHE A 421 13.02 -6.89 19.18
N TRP A 422 13.48 -5.67 19.46
CA TRP A 422 14.31 -4.89 18.56
C TRP A 422 15.79 -5.09 18.87
N MET A 423 16.60 -5.24 17.84
CA MET A 423 18.05 -5.29 17.85
C MET A 423 18.61 -4.10 17.06
N LEU A 424 19.21 -3.13 17.76
CA LEU A 424 20.07 -2.15 17.11
C LEU A 424 21.54 -2.54 17.35
N LEU A 425 22.18 -2.95 16.26
CA LEU A 425 23.58 -3.36 16.15
C LEU A 425 24.36 -2.43 15.20
N ASP A 426 25.58 -2.09 15.58
CA ASP A 426 26.55 -1.37 14.74
C ASP A 426 27.29 -2.34 13.80
N VAL A 427 26.55 -3.11 12.99
CA VAL A 427 27.08 -4.09 12.02
C VAL A 427 26.56 -3.80 10.61
N LEU A 428 27.24 -4.32 9.59
CA LEU A 428 26.88 -4.07 8.19
C LEU A 428 25.50 -4.68 7.84
N PRO A 429 24.68 -4.01 7.02
CA PRO A 429 23.49 -4.63 6.44
C PRO A 429 23.84 -5.95 5.70
N ASN A 430 22.93 -6.91 5.74
CA ASN A 430 23.08 -8.30 5.29
C ASN A 430 24.06 -9.16 6.11
N THR A 431 24.52 -8.71 7.28
CA THR A 431 25.32 -9.54 8.18
C THR A 431 24.42 -10.56 8.87
N ASP A 432 24.75 -11.85 8.79
CA ASP A 432 23.98 -12.89 9.48
C ASP A 432 24.21 -12.82 10.99
N ILE A 433 23.12 -12.80 11.76
CA ILE A 433 23.15 -12.66 13.21
C ILE A 433 22.49 -13.88 13.85
N ASP A 434 23.25 -14.64 14.62
CA ASP A 434 22.69 -15.65 15.51
C ASP A 434 22.24 -15.02 16.82
N TYR A 435 21.09 -15.45 17.32
CA TYR A 435 20.58 -15.05 18.63
C TYR A 435 19.92 -16.22 19.34
N LEU A 436 19.89 -16.12 20.67
CA LEU A 436 19.09 -16.94 21.57
C LEU A 436 18.01 -16.06 22.18
N PHE A 437 16.80 -16.59 22.28
CA PHE A 437 15.72 -15.95 23.02
C PHE A 437 14.95 -16.99 23.82
N ARG A 438 14.38 -16.58 24.94
CA ARG A 438 13.44 -17.41 25.70
C ARG A 438 12.04 -16.79 25.62
N PRO A 439 11.10 -17.36 24.82
CA PRO A 439 9.71 -16.91 24.84
C PRO A 439 9.09 -17.15 26.22
N ARG A 440 8.21 -16.27 26.68
CA ARG A 440 7.61 -16.36 28.03
C ARG A 440 6.93 -17.70 28.28
N GLY A 441 7.39 -18.43 29.29
CA GLY A 441 6.92 -19.79 29.60
C GLY A 441 7.31 -20.89 28.59
N GLY A 442 8.26 -20.62 27.69
CA GLY A 442 8.81 -21.58 26.73
C GLY A 442 10.27 -21.96 26.99
N MET A 443 10.76 -22.97 26.27
CA MET A 443 12.18 -23.29 26.24
C MET A 443 12.96 -22.28 25.39
N GLU A 444 14.25 -22.14 25.68
CA GLU A 444 15.15 -21.28 24.91
C GLU A 444 15.29 -21.78 23.46
N ALA A 445 15.23 -20.84 22.52
CA ALA A 445 15.26 -21.09 21.09
C ALA A 445 16.39 -20.28 20.42
N ARG A 446 17.04 -20.88 19.43
CA ARG A 446 18.02 -20.21 18.57
C ARG A 446 17.37 -19.78 17.27
N GLY A 447 17.71 -18.57 16.82
CA GLY A 447 17.37 -18.10 15.48
C GLY A 447 18.57 -17.45 14.80
N THR A 448 18.47 -17.29 13.49
CA THR A 448 19.43 -16.58 12.65
C THR A 448 18.64 -15.63 11.74
N ILE A 449 19.11 -14.40 11.59
CA ILE A 449 18.54 -13.39 10.66
C ILE A 449 19.66 -12.81 9.80
N SER A 450 19.33 -12.34 8.59
CA SER A 450 20.22 -11.44 7.84
C SER A 450 19.89 -10.00 8.23
N TYR A 451 20.81 -9.30 8.88
CA TYR A 451 20.55 -8.02 9.54
C TYR A 451 20.23 -6.90 8.54
N GLN A 452 19.04 -6.33 8.67
CA GLN A 452 18.61 -5.14 7.93
C GLN A 452 18.22 -4.05 8.94
N PRO A 453 19.09 -3.06 9.23
CA PRO A 453 18.79 -2.02 10.21
C PRO A 453 17.74 -1.03 9.67
N GLY A 454 16.61 -0.92 10.36
CA GLY A 454 15.72 0.25 10.27
C GLY A 454 16.13 1.35 11.25
N PRO A 455 15.40 2.49 11.29
CA PRO A 455 15.68 3.60 12.20
C PRO A 455 15.66 3.24 13.70
N GLU A 456 14.91 2.20 14.08
CA GLU A 456 14.85 1.67 15.46
C GLU A 456 15.62 0.34 15.63
N GLY A 457 16.44 -0.03 14.64
CA GLY A 457 17.09 -1.34 14.54
C GLY A 457 16.29 -2.34 13.69
N HIS A 458 16.62 -3.62 13.84
CA HIS A 458 15.95 -4.75 13.20
C HIS A 458 15.00 -5.41 14.20
N PHE A 459 13.76 -5.71 13.79
CA PHE A 459 12.79 -6.38 14.65
C PHE A 459 12.80 -7.89 14.46
N VAL A 460 12.78 -8.64 15.56
CA VAL A 460 12.62 -10.09 15.59
C VAL A 460 11.33 -10.44 16.31
N TYR A 461 10.38 -11.01 15.57
CA TYR A 461 9.11 -11.49 16.10
C TYR A 461 9.27 -12.88 16.73
N THR A 462 8.74 -13.07 17.94
CA THR A 462 8.84 -14.32 18.70
C THR A 462 7.47 -14.92 19.06
N GLY A 463 6.37 -14.31 18.60
CA GLY A 463 4.98 -14.75 18.86
C GLY A 463 4.47 -14.44 20.26
N VAL A 464 5.37 -14.40 21.25
CA VAL A 464 5.13 -13.95 22.61
C VAL A 464 6.33 -13.17 23.12
N ARG A 465 6.12 -12.24 24.05
CA ARG A 465 7.16 -11.48 24.75
C ARG A 465 8.30 -12.41 25.21
N PRO A 466 9.56 -12.16 24.79
CA PRO A 466 10.71 -12.83 25.38
C PRO A 466 10.88 -12.47 26.86
N GLU A 467 11.28 -13.44 27.67
CA GLU A 467 11.86 -13.24 29.00
C GLU A 467 13.33 -12.84 28.92
N SER A 468 14.05 -13.35 27.92
CA SER A 468 15.45 -13.01 27.64
C SER A 468 15.75 -13.04 26.15
N VAL A 469 16.72 -12.22 25.75
CA VAL A 469 17.29 -12.15 24.40
C VAL A 469 18.80 -11.96 24.54
N ARG A 470 19.59 -12.69 23.74
CA ARG A 470 21.04 -12.49 23.60
C ARG A 470 21.44 -12.69 22.14
N VAL A 471 22.29 -11.82 21.63
CA VAL A 471 22.99 -12.04 20.35
C VAL A 471 24.19 -12.95 20.60
N VAL A 472 24.29 -14.06 19.86
CA VAL A 472 25.35 -15.06 19.98
C VAL A 472 26.51 -14.76 19.05
N SER A 473 26.22 -14.45 17.79
CA SER A 473 27.24 -14.17 16.78
C SER A 473 26.75 -13.13 15.77
N ALA A 474 27.68 -12.40 15.15
CA ALA A 474 27.42 -11.53 14.01
C ALA A 474 28.47 -11.78 12.92
N GLY A 475 28.04 -12.16 11.71
CA GLY A 475 28.93 -12.54 10.62
C GLY A 475 29.79 -13.77 10.92
N GLY A 476 29.32 -14.64 11.83
CA GLY A 476 30.08 -15.78 12.35
C GLY A 476 31.07 -15.43 13.48
N VAL A 477 31.22 -14.16 13.87
CA VAL A 477 32.05 -13.73 15.00
C VAL A 477 31.23 -13.81 16.30
N PRO A 478 31.67 -14.55 17.34
CA PRO A 478 30.98 -14.58 18.63
C PRO A 478 30.92 -13.20 19.29
N MET A 479 29.76 -12.80 19.79
CA MET A 479 29.59 -11.50 20.46
C MET A 479 30.15 -11.48 21.89
N ASP A 480 30.44 -12.63 22.48
CA ASP A 480 31.11 -12.73 23.79
C ASP A 480 32.61 -12.31 23.69
N ASP A 481 33.28 -12.56 22.56
CA ASP A 481 34.69 -12.18 22.32
C ASP A 481 34.90 -10.67 22.12
N VAL A 482 33.83 -9.91 21.89
CA VAL A 482 33.88 -8.45 21.65
C VAL A 482 34.09 -7.65 22.94
N PHE A 483 33.85 -8.26 24.12
CA PHE A 483 33.79 -7.53 25.40
C PHE A 483 34.78 -8.02 26.49
N THR A 484 35.66 -8.98 26.23
CA THR A 484 36.72 -9.37 27.18
C THR A 484 37.89 -8.40 27.17
N GLY A 485 37.66 -7.18 27.67
CA GLY A 485 38.60 -6.05 27.57
C GLY A 485 38.47 -5.00 28.68
N GLY A 486 38.38 -5.40 29.95
CA GLY A 486 38.57 -4.49 31.10
C GLY A 486 37.57 -4.61 32.27
N SER A 487 38.02 -5.26 33.34
CA SER A 487 37.60 -5.09 34.75
C SER A 487 36.13 -4.79 35.11
N SER A 488 35.44 -5.83 35.61
CA SER A 488 34.65 -5.83 36.86
C SER A 488 33.89 -4.56 37.30
N SER A 489 32.56 -4.64 37.32
CA SER A 489 31.81 -4.61 38.59
C SER A 489 30.35 -5.05 38.39
N SER A 490 29.76 -5.60 39.45
CA SER A 490 28.39 -6.09 39.51
C SER A 490 27.37 -4.97 39.71
N SER A 491 26.23 -5.02 39.03
CA SER A 491 24.95 -4.66 39.65
C SER A 491 23.75 -5.28 38.92
N PRO A 492 22.80 -5.95 39.61
CA PRO A 492 21.60 -6.51 39.01
C PRO A 492 20.35 -5.73 39.43
N ASP A 493 19.93 -4.72 38.66
CA ASP A 493 18.53 -4.29 38.70
C ASP A 493 18.05 -3.62 37.41
N ASN A 494 16.81 -3.92 37.06
CA ASN A 494 15.90 -3.10 36.26
C ASN A 494 14.49 -3.72 36.31
N ARG A 495 13.99 -3.95 37.54
CA ARG A 495 12.55 -4.05 37.77
C ARG A 495 11.96 -2.64 37.81
N LEU A 496 10.96 -2.42 36.97
CA LEU A 496 9.91 -1.46 37.26
C LEU A 496 8.60 -2.25 37.23
N ASP A 497 7.95 -2.29 38.37
CA ASP A 497 6.74 -3.07 38.61
C ASP A 497 5.51 -2.41 37.95
N ASP A 498 4.55 -3.22 37.52
CA ASP A 498 3.14 -2.81 37.48
C ASP A 498 2.24 -4.04 37.67
N ASP A 499 1.68 -4.14 38.88
CA ASP A 499 0.97 -5.31 39.38
C ASP A 499 -0.54 -5.01 39.46
N ASN A 500 -1.25 -5.15 38.34
CA ASN A 500 -2.72 -5.23 38.33
C ASN A 500 -3.29 -5.83 37.05
N ARG A 501 -3.68 -7.11 37.07
CA ARG A 501 -4.50 -7.76 36.01
C ARG A 501 -5.46 -8.84 36.55
N PRO A 502 -6.77 -8.74 36.30
CA PRO A 502 -7.69 -9.89 36.29
C PRO A 502 -7.50 -10.73 34.98
N PRO A 503 -8.17 -11.89 34.80
CA PRO A 503 -7.51 -13.09 34.26
C PRO A 503 -7.38 -13.20 32.73
N ARG A 504 -6.50 -14.14 32.34
CA ARG A 504 -6.10 -14.46 30.95
C ARG A 504 -7.23 -15.10 30.12
N TYR A 505 -7.26 -14.79 28.83
CA TYR A 505 -7.83 -15.64 27.78
C TYR A 505 -6.70 -16.17 26.87
N PRO A 506 -6.89 -17.31 26.16
CA PRO A 506 -5.82 -17.97 25.41
C PRO A 506 -5.49 -17.27 24.10
N SER A 507 -4.24 -17.41 23.66
CA SER A 507 -3.71 -16.92 22.39
C SER A 507 -4.37 -17.59 21.17
N ALA A 508 -4.76 -16.79 20.17
CA ALA A 508 -5.15 -17.22 18.83
C ALA A 508 -4.84 -16.12 17.79
N TYR A 509 -3.62 -15.55 17.90
CA TYR A 509 -3.22 -14.26 17.31
C TYR A 509 -1.75 -14.26 16.87
#